data_AF-A0A815UAP4-F1
#
_entry.id   AF-A0A815UAP4-F1
#
_cell.length_a   1.000
_cell.length_b   1.000
_cell.length_c   1.000
_cell.angle_alpha   90.00
_cell.angle_beta   90.00
_cell.angle_gamma   90.00
#
_symmetry.space_group_name_H-M   'P 1'
#
loop_
_entity.id
_entity.type
_entity.pdbx_description
1 polymer ?
#
loop_
_entity_poly.entity_id
_entity_poly.type
_entity_poly.pdbx_seq_one_letter_code
_entity_poly.pdbx_strand_id
1 'polypeptide(L)'
;MKLPSWFYADHLAKYYSGREALLKNEDLKPVEYERRLWGPWNFVAFWLADSININTWMIISSMVVGGLAWWEAWLCVWIGFTIVAIFICLSGRIGAIYHIPFPVASRSSFGLFGSLWPILNR
;
A
#
# COMPACT_ATOMS: atom_id res chain seq x y z
N MET A 1 27.46 -10.91 -0.18
CA MET A 1 26.51 -10.45 0.84
C MET A 1 26.14 -9.00 0.50
N LYS A 2 24.92 -8.71 0.05
CA LYS A 2 24.49 -7.32 -0.22
C LYS A 2 24.21 -6.65 1.13
N LEU A 3 24.89 -5.54 1.40
CA LEU A 3 24.68 -4.79 2.64
C LEU A 3 23.26 -4.16 2.65
N PRO A 4 22.68 -3.89 3.82
CA PRO A 4 21.39 -3.21 3.93
C PRO A 4 21.40 -1.82 3.25
N SER A 5 20.28 -1.40 2.64
CA SER A 5 20.19 -0.16 1.84
C SER A 5 20.50 1.13 2.62
N TRP A 6 20.34 1.14 3.95
CA TRP A 6 20.72 2.28 4.79
C TRP A 6 22.24 2.42 4.98
N PHE A 7 23.02 1.35 4.79
CA PHE A 7 24.49 1.40 4.76
C PHE A 7 25.01 2.08 3.48
N TYR A 8 24.14 2.18 2.48
CA TYR A 8 24.34 2.89 1.23
C TYR A 8 23.77 4.33 1.30
N ALA A 9 23.30 4.84 2.43
CA ALA A 9 22.90 6.25 2.51
C ALA A 9 24.10 7.21 2.30
N ASP A 10 25.29 6.80 2.77
CA ASP A 10 26.49 7.64 2.77
C ASP A 10 27.08 7.87 1.37
N HIS A 11 26.93 6.93 0.43
CA HIS A 11 27.46 7.11 -0.93
C HIS A 11 26.57 8.03 -1.78
N LEU A 12 25.26 8.11 -1.50
CA LEU A 12 24.34 9.04 -2.18
C LEU A 12 24.50 10.48 -1.69
N ALA A 13 24.87 10.67 -0.41
CA ALA A 13 25.18 11.98 0.17
C ALA A 13 26.38 12.67 -0.51
N LYS A 14 27.22 11.90 -1.21
CA LYS A 14 28.38 12.40 -1.97
C LYS A 14 28.00 13.03 -3.32
N TYR A 15 26.83 12.70 -3.87
CA TYR A 15 26.39 13.13 -5.21
C TYR A 15 25.18 14.06 -5.20
N TYR A 16 24.40 14.09 -4.11
CA TYR A 16 23.14 14.83 -4.04
C TYR A 16 23.11 15.77 -2.83
N SER A 17 22.66 17.00 -3.06
CA SER A 17 22.33 17.94 -1.97
C SER A 17 21.25 17.33 -1.06
N GLY A 18 21.21 17.68 0.24
CA GLY A 18 20.29 17.04 1.20
C GLY A 18 18.81 17.01 0.78
N ARG A 19 18.36 17.97 -0.04
CA ARG A 19 17.01 17.99 -0.64
C ARG A 19 16.85 17.00 -1.80
N GLU A 20 17.89 16.80 -2.60
CA GLU A 20 17.91 15.85 -3.72
C GLU A 20 18.03 14.41 -3.22
N ALA A 21 18.73 14.18 -2.11
CA ALA A 21 18.82 12.87 -1.46
C ALA A 21 17.45 12.35 -0.98
N LEU A 22 16.58 13.25 -0.49
CA LEU A 22 15.19 12.91 -0.12
C LEU A 22 14.32 12.48 -1.32
N LEU A 23 14.70 12.90 -2.52
CA LEU A 23 13.95 12.66 -3.75
C LEU A 23 14.48 11.47 -4.54
N LYS A 24 15.81 11.30 -4.57
CA LYS A 24 16.53 10.28 -5.33
C LYS A 24 17.09 9.22 -4.39
N ASN A 25 16.21 8.34 -3.93
CA ASN A 25 16.59 7.11 -3.22
C ASN A 25 16.39 5.89 -4.14
N GLU A 26 17.21 4.87 -3.98
CA GLU A 26 17.06 3.61 -4.71
C GLU A 26 15.72 2.93 -4.44
N ASP A 27 15.22 3.03 -3.21
CA ASP A 27 13.91 2.48 -2.81
C ASP A 27 12.72 3.25 -3.43
N LEU A 28 12.96 4.46 -3.94
CA LEU A 28 11.94 5.29 -4.61
C LEU A 28 11.92 5.07 -6.13
N LYS A 29 12.91 4.35 -6.68
CA LYS A 29 12.97 4.06 -8.12
C LYS A 29 11.87 3.06 -8.48
N PRO A 30 11.31 3.14 -9.71
CA PRO A 30 10.41 2.11 -10.20
C PRO A 30 11.11 0.74 -10.19
N VAL A 31 10.36 -0.31 -9.83
CA VAL A 31 10.93 -1.67 -9.75
C VAL A 31 11.39 -2.15 -11.13
N GLU A 32 12.66 -2.58 -11.21
CA GLU A 32 13.25 -3.12 -12.45
C GLU A 32 12.52 -4.38 -12.91
N TYR A 33 12.50 -4.64 -14.21
CA TYR A 33 11.74 -5.75 -14.80
C TYR A 33 12.12 -7.12 -14.18
N GLU A 34 13.42 -7.36 -13.97
CA GLU A 34 13.95 -8.59 -13.39
C GLU A 34 13.50 -8.85 -11.95
N ARG A 35 13.07 -7.81 -11.22
CA ARG A 35 12.62 -7.91 -9.82
C ARG A 35 11.11 -8.03 -9.68
N ARG A 36 10.37 -8.06 -10.80
CA ARG A 36 8.89 -8.19 -10.83
C ARG A 36 8.48 -9.66 -10.73
N LEU A 37 8.77 -10.27 -9.58
CA LEU A 37 8.51 -11.69 -9.31
C LEU A 37 7.05 -11.99 -8.91
N TRP A 38 6.23 -10.96 -8.71
CA TRP A 38 4.85 -11.10 -8.28
C TRP A 38 3.94 -11.51 -9.44
N GLY A 39 3.48 -12.76 -9.41
CA GLY A 39 2.43 -13.26 -10.29
C GLY A 39 1.02 -13.13 -9.69
N PRO A 40 -0.02 -13.51 -10.45
CA PRO A 40 -1.42 -13.46 -10.00
C PRO A 40 -1.69 -14.26 -8.72
N TRP A 41 -1.03 -15.42 -8.56
CA TRP A 41 -1.18 -16.26 -7.37
C TRP A 41 -0.61 -15.62 -6.11
N ASN A 42 0.50 -14.88 -6.22
CA ASN A 42 1.08 -14.14 -5.10
C ASN A 42 0.12 -13.03 -4.66
N PHE A 43 -0.57 -12.39 -5.60
CA PHE A 43 -1.59 -11.39 -5.30
C PHE A 43 -2.78 -12.00 -4.56
N VAL A 44 -3.32 -13.13 -5.03
CA VAL A 44 -4.44 -13.81 -4.34
C VAL A 44 -4.04 -14.28 -2.94
N ALA A 45 -2.86 -14.88 -2.81
CA ALA A 45 -2.35 -15.35 -1.51
C ALA A 45 -2.16 -14.18 -0.52
N PHE A 46 -1.66 -13.03 -1.00
CA PHE A 46 -1.53 -11.82 -0.19
C PHE A 46 -2.87 -11.34 0.35
N TRP A 47 -3.90 -11.24 -0.50
CA TRP A 47 -5.23 -10.79 -0.07
C TRP A 47 -5.93 -11.79 0.85
N LEU A 48 -5.74 -13.08 0.64
CA LEU A 48 -6.26 -14.10 1.54
C LEU A 48 -5.62 -13.99 2.92
N ALA A 49 -4.30 -13.79 2.99
CA ALA A 49 -3.58 -13.59 4.24
C ALA A 49 -4.04 -12.30 4.96
N ASP A 50 -4.23 -11.20 4.23
CA ASP A 50 -4.72 -9.93 4.78
C ASP A 50 -6.16 -10.03 5.33
N SER A 51 -7.02 -10.79 4.64
CA SER A 51 -8.42 -10.98 5.03
C SER A 51 -8.58 -11.75 6.35
N ILE A 52 -7.60 -12.57 6.73
CA ILE A 52 -7.61 -13.33 7.99
C ILE A 52 -6.98 -12.46 9.09
N ASN A 53 -7.74 -11.46 9.54
CA ASN A 53 -7.34 -10.60 10.66
C ASN A 53 -8.48 -10.43 11.66
N ILE A 54 -8.14 -10.15 12.93
CA ILE A 54 -9.13 -10.05 14.00
C ILE A 54 -10.09 -8.87 13.82
N ASN A 55 -9.63 -7.78 13.19
CA ASN A 55 -10.45 -6.60 12.96
C ASN A 55 -11.68 -6.92 12.10
N THR A 56 -11.49 -7.66 10.99
CA THR A 56 -12.60 -8.08 10.13
C THR A 56 -13.62 -8.96 10.85
N TRP A 57 -13.17 -9.79 11.80
CA TRP A 57 -14.06 -10.65 12.58
C TRP A 57 -14.90 -9.83 13.57
N MET A 58 -14.32 -8.78 14.15
CA MET A 58 -15.03 -7.86 15.03
C MET A 58 -16.12 -7.07 14.30
N ILE A 59 -15.95 -6.75 13.01
CA ILE A 59 -16.96 -6.04 12.22
C ILE A 59 -18.28 -6.82 12.22
N ILE A 60 -18.25 -8.12 11.91
CA ILE A 60 -19.45 -8.97 11.91
C ILE A 60 -20.00 -9.13 13.33
N SER A 61 -19.12 -9.39 14.31
CA SER A 61 -19.53 -9.60 15.70
C SER A 61 -20.26 -8.37 16.27
N SER A 62 -19.77 -7.17 15.98
CA SER A 62 -20.38 -5.92 16.48
C SER A 62 -21.73 -5.63 15.82
N MET A 63 -21.93 -5.98 14.55
CA MET A 63 -23.22 -5.86 13.87
C MET A 63 -24.28 -6.77 14.49
N VAL A 64 -23.91 -8.03 14.77
CA VAL A 64 -24.83 -9.00 15.39
C VAL A 64 -25.16 -8.61 16.82
N VAL A 65 -24.16 -8.17 17.61
CA VAL A 65 -24.40 -7.63 18.97
C VAL A 65 -25.25 -6.35 18.92
N GLY A 66 -25.13 -5.56 17.87
CA GLY A 66 -25.94 -4.37 17.59
C GLY A 66 -27.40 -4.66 17.24
N GLY A 67 -27.80 -5.94 17.15
CA GLY A 67 -29.19 -6.36 16.95
C GLY A 67 -29.56 -6.78 15.52
N LEU A 68 -28.60 -6.81 14.58
CA LEU A 68 -28.86 -7.34 13.24
C LEU A 68 -28.93 -8.87 13.26
N ALA A 69 -29.81 -9.44 12.44
CA ALA A 69 -29.79 -10.87 12.20
C ALA A 69 -28.48 -11.26 11.49
N TRP A 70 -28.00 -12.50 11.72
CA TRP A 70 -26.73 -12.97 11.17
C TRP A 70 -26.67 -12.86 9.63
N TRP A 71 -27.80 -13.04 8.95
CA TRP A 71 -27.89 -12.96 7.49
C TRP A 71 -27.86 -11.51 6.98
N GLU A 72 -28.41 -10.55 7.73
CA GLU A 72 -28.35 -9.12 7.40
C GLU A 72 -26.93 -8.60 7.56
N ALA A 73 -26.27 -8.95 8.66
CA ALA A 73 -24.87 -8.62 8.90
C ALA A 73 -23.97 -9.18 7.78
N TRP A 74 -24.24 -10.43 7.34
CA TRP A 74 -23.51 -11.04 6.24
C TRP A 74 -23.70 -10.28 4.91
N LEU A 75 -24.94 -9.93 4.54
CA LEU A 75 -25.20 -9.15 3.32
C LEU A 75 -24.55 -7.75 3.36
N CYS A 76 -24.63 -7.06 4.50
CA CYS A 76 -24.00 -5.75 4.69
C CYS A 76 -22.48 -5.81 4.45
N VAL A 77 -21.83 -6.86 4.95
CA VAL A 77 -20.39 -7.09 4.76
C VAL A 77 -20.07 -7.28 3.28
N TRP A 78 -20.79 -8.16 2.58
CA TRP A 78 -20.56 -8.37 1.14
C TRP A 78 -20.67 -7.08 0.33
N ILE A 79 -21.71 -6.29 0.59
CA ILE A 79 -21.93 -5.01 -0.12
C ILE A 79 -20.82 -4.02 0.22
N GLY A 80 -20.51 -3.85 1.52
CA GLY A 80 -19.46 -2.92 1.98
C GLY A 80 -18.09 -3.26 1.39
N PHE A 81 -17.66 -4.52 1.51
CA PHE A 81 -16.37 -4.96 0.97
C PHE A 81 -16.32 -4.91 -0.56
N THR A 82 -17.43 -5.15 -1.26
CA THR A 82 -17.47 -5.01 -2.73
C THR A 82 -17.24 -3.56 -3.17
N ILE A 83 -17.89 -2.60 -2.50
CA ILE A 83 -17.69 -1.17 -2.80
C ILE A 83 -16.23 -0.77 -2.53
N VAL A 84 -15.70 -1.18 -1.38
CA VAL A 84 -14.30 -0.92 -1.01
C VAL A 84 -13.32 -1.54 -2.01
N ALA A 85 -13.57 -2.78 -2.46
CA ALA A 85 -12.73 -3.46 -3.43
C ALA A 85 -12.59 -2.69 -4.75
N ILE A 86 -13.66 -2.04 -5.23
CA ILE A 86 -13.62 -1.20 -6.43
C ILE A 86 -12.61 -0.06 -6.26
N PHE A 87 -12.69 0.68 -5.14
CA PHE A 87 -11.77 1.79 -4.87
C PHE A 87 -10.32 1.31 -4.69
N ILE A 88 -10.12 0.18 -4.01
CA ILE A 88 -8.80 -0.43 -3.83
C ILE A 88 -8.20 -0.80 -5.19
N CYS A 89 -8.95 -1.42 -6.08
CA CYS A 89 -8.47 -1.78 -7.43
C CYS A 89 -8.10 -0.55 -8.25
N LEU A 90 -8.90 0.52 -8.21
CA LEU A 90 -8.61 1.77 -8.91
C LEU A 90 -7.33 2.44 -8.39
N SER A 91 -7.15 2.48 -7.07
CA SER A 91 -5.94 2.99 -6.41
C SER A 91 -4.71 2.13 -6.72
N GLY A 92 -4.85 0.80 -6.61
CA GLY A 92 -3.78 -0.17 -6.82
C GLY A 92 -3.27 -0.22 -8.27
N ARG A 93 -4.09 0.17 -9.25
CA ARG A 93 -3.70 0.21 -10.67
C ARG A 93 -2.47 1.08 -10.92
N ILE A 94 -2.33 2.20 -10.20
CA ILE A 94 -1.18 3.10 -10.34
C ILE A 94 0.12 2.37 -9.96
N GLY A 95 0.10 1.66 -8.84
CA GLY A 95 1.23 0.83 -8.39
C GLY A 95 1.53 -0.32 -9.34
N ALA A 96 0.50 -0.99 -9.88
CA ALA A 96 0.66 -2.12 -10.79
C ALA A 96 1.18 -1.75 -12.18
N ILE A 97 0.80 -0.58 -12.74
CA ILE A 97 1.25 -0.15 -14.08
C ILE A 97 2.62 0.51 -13.99
N TYR A 98 2.78 1.49 -13.11
CA TYR A 98 3.99 2.30 -13.05
C TYR A 98 5.08 1.70 -12.16
N HIS A 99 4.75 0.67 -11.35
CA HIS A 99 5.69 0.01 -10.45
C HIS A 99 6.41 0.98 -9.50
N ILE A 100 5.69 2.06 -9.10
CA ILE A 100 6.17 3.10 -8.19
C ILE A 100 5.59 2.93 -6.79
N PRO A 101 6.33 3.33 -5.73
CA PRO A 101 5.82 3.25 -4.36
C PRO A 101 4.88 4.42 -4.03
N PHE A 102 4.04 4.23 -3.00
CA PHE A 102 3.07 5.23 -2.55
C PHE A 102 3.65 6.66 -2.34
N PRO A 103 4.84 6.85 -1.72
CA PRO A 103 5.44 8.17 -1.57
C PRO A 103 5.71 8.91 -2.88
N VAL A 104 5.91 8.18 -3.98
CA VAL A 104 6.11 8.78 -5.31
C VAL A 104 4.76 9.11 -5.94
N ALA A 105 3.77 8.23 -5.79
CA ALA A 105 2.42 8.48 -6.27
C ALA A 105 1.75 9.66 -5.53
N SER A 106 1.93 9.80 -4.22
CA SER A 106 1.33 10.90 -3.45
C SER A 106 1.88 12.29 -3.82
N ARG A 107 3.08 12.37 -4.40
CA ARG A 107 3.67 13.62 -4.89
C ARG A 107 2.92 14.22 -6.08
N SER A 108 2.20 13.42 -6.89
CA SER A 108 1.41 13.96 -8.00
C SER A 108 0.22 14.78 -7.53
N SER A 109 -0.30 14.50 -6.33
CA SER A 109 -1.47 15.19 -5.76
C SER A 109 -1.08 16.30 -4.79
N PHE A 110 -0.16 16.02 -3.85
CA PHE A 110 0.19 16.94 -2.75
C PHE A 110 1.49 17.72 -2.98
N GLY A 111 2.18 17.47 -4.09
CA GLY A 111 3.48 18.07 -4.37
C GLY A 111 4.59 17.50 -3.48
N LEU A 112 5.76 18.14 -3.60
CA LEU A 112 7.02 17.57 -3.12
C LEU A 112 7.10 17.53 -1.58
N PHE A 113 6.80 18.65 -0.92
CA PHE A 113 6.78 18.74 0.54
C PHE A 113 5.42 18.38 1.15
N GLY A 114 4.32 18.67 0.44
CA GLY A 114 2.97 18.34 0.92
C GLY A 114 2.72 16.83 0.98
N SER A 115 3.41 16.03 0.17
CA SER A 115 3.34 14.56 0.23
C SER A 115 3.82 13.96 1.55
N LEU A 116 4.63 14.69 2.34
CA LEU A 116 5.11 14.19 3.64
C LEU A 116 3.98 13.98 4.64
N TRP A 117 2.93 14.81 4.58
CA TRP A 117 1.76 14.66 5.45
C TRP A 117 1.05 13.31 5.28
N PRO A 118 0.57 12.91 4.08
CA PRO A 118 -0.04 11.60 3.89
C PRO A 118 0.95 10.44 4.07
N ILE A 119 2.25 10.67 3.88
CA ILE A 119 3.27 9.64 4.14
C ILE A 119 3.39 9.33 5.63
N LEU A 120 3.29 10.34 6.51
CA LEU A 120 3.43 10.22 7.97
C LEU A 120 2.12 9.91 8.69
N ASN A 121 0.98 10.33 8.14
CA ASN A 121 -0.32 10.23 8.83
C ASN A 121 -1.03 8.88 8.65
N ARG A 122 -0.69 8.11 7.62
CA ARG A 122 -1.21 6.75 7.37
C ARG A 122 -0.66 5.72 8.35
#